data_AF-A0A377R0H7-F1
#
_entry.id   AF-A0A377R0H7-F1
#
_cell.length_a   1.000
_cell.length_b   1.000
_cell.length_c   1.000
_cell.angle_alpha   90.00
_cell.angle_beta   90.00
_cell.angle_gamma   90.00
#
_symmetry.space_group_name_H-M   'P 1'
#
loop_
_entity.id
_entity.type
_entity.pdbx_description
1 polymer ?
#
loop_
_entity_poly.entity_id
_entity_poly.type
_entity_poly.pdbx_seq_one_letter_code
_entity_poly.pdbx_strand_id
1 'polypeptide(L)'
;MSIRPDLFCAAAYTALFLAAVVQSRRYSWLLAAVFCWLLAGSAGAWLLPGFLSPFSVFFLYMPQVYIAPACLLFLLLYGRSTAGGAYCETAVRPLPVLFASSCVAMALSHALVLFLAWQAWPTGLAPRLLPALGGLSLLHPAYWLSMQILLMAVSALHGKFNGQPGSAFSIHRIQAGLLLALVAQAAYIATVIFPRLTL
;
A
#
# COMPACT_ATOMS: atom_id res chain seq x y z
N MET A 1 -12.93 -21.04 -18.99
CA MET A 1 -12.81 -20.18 -17.79
C MET A 1 -11.58 -19.31 -17.95
N SER A 2 -11.76 -18.02 -18.28
CA SER A 2 -10.64 -17.08 -18.36
C SER A 2 -10.30 -16.62 -16.93
N ILE A 3 -9.15 -17.04 -16.42
CA ILE A 3 -8.64 -16.56 -15.13
C ILE A 3 -8.27 -15.09 -15.34
N ARG A 4 -9.02 -14.16 -14.75
CA ARG A 4 -8.70 -12.74 -14.82
C ARG A 4 -7.39 -12.52 -14.05
N PRO A 5 -6.31 -12.03 -14.69
CA PRO A 5 -5.00 -11.89 -14.05
C PRO A 5 -5.06 -11.00 -12.80
N ASP A 6 -6.03 -10.08 -12.73
CA ASP A 6 -6.24 -9.18 -11.60
C ASP A 6 -6.58 -9.90 -10.30
N LEU A 7 -7.39 -10.96 -10.37
CA LEU A 7 -7.75 -11.80 -9.22
C LEU A 7 -6.53 -12.52 -8.66
N PHE A 8 -5.65 -13.00 -9.55
CA PHE A 8 -4.42 -13.67 -9.15
C PHE A 8 -3.47 -12.70 -8.46
N CYS A 9 -3.33 -11.46 -8.96
CA CYS A 9 -2.52 -10.44 -8.30
C CYS A 9 -3.06 -10.04 -6.93
N ALA A 10 -4.37 -9.86 -6.80
CA ALA A 10 -5.00 -9.58 -5.51
C ALA A 10 -4.82 -10.74 -4.52
N ALA A 11 -5.00 -11.98 -4.99
CA ALA A 11 -4.77 -13.18 -4.17
C ALA A 11 -3.30 -13.32 -3.76
N ALA A 12 -2.36 -13.07 -4.66
CA ALA A 12 -0.93 -13.09 -4.37
C ALA A 12 -0.54 -12.02 -3.35
N TYR A 13 -1.11 -10.82 -3.44
CA TYR A 13 -0.91 -9.76 -2.45
C TYR A 13 -1.43 -10.17 -1.05
N THR A 14 -2.63 -10.73 -0.99
CA THR A 14 -3.20 -11.25 0.27
C THR A 14 -2.39 -12.42 0.82
N ALA A 15 -1.90 -13.33 -0.04
CA ALA A 15 -1.03 -14.43 0.36
C ALA A 15 0.30 -13.92 0.92
N LEU A 16 0.89 -12.89 0.30
CA LEU A 16 2.11 -12.24 0.79
C LEU A 16 1.88 -11.61 2.18
N PHE A 17 0.74 -10.97 2.39
CA PHE A 17 0.34 -10.45 3.69
C PHE A 17 0.16 -11.57 4.72
N LEU A 18 -0.54 -12.67 4.38
CA LEU A 18 -0.71 -13.82 5.27
C LEU A 18 0.64 -14.46 5.63
N ALA A 19 1.55 -14.60 4.67
CA ALA A 19 2.91 -15.06 4.94
C ALA A 19 3.62 -14.15 5.94
N ALA A 20 3.48 -12.82 5.80
CA ALA A 20 4.01 -11.85 6.74
C ALA A 20 3.40 -12.00 8.14
N VAL A 21 2.08 -12.20 8.26
CA VAL A 21 1.38 -12.42 9.53
C VAL A 21 1.86 -13.70 10.22
N VAL A 22 1.90 -14.82 9.50
CA VAL A 22 2.34 -16.11 10.05
C VAL A 22 3.79 -16.00 10.54
N GLN A 23 4.62 -15.29 9.79
CA GLN A 23 6.02 -15.08 10.10
C GLN A 23 6.26 -14.15 11.29
N SER A 24 5.38 -13.17 11.52
CA SER A 24 5.43 -12.32 12.72
C SER A 24 4.82 -12.98 13.95
N ARG A 25 4.09 -14.09 13.79
CA ARG A 25 3.34 -14.80 14.85
C ARG A 25 2.35 -13.90 15.61
N ARG A 26 1.89 -12.81 14.98
CA ARG A 26 1.00 -11.83 15.60
C ARG A 26 -0.37 -11.81 14.93
N TYR A 27 -1.28 -12.59 15.49
CA TYR A 27 -2.67 -12.64 15.02
C TYR A 27 -3.44 -11.33 15.24
N SER A 28 -2.98 -10.46 16.16
CA SER A 28 -3.51 -9.10 16.34
C SER A 28 -3.40 -8.26 15.06
N TRP A 29 -2.35 -8.47 14.26
CA TRP A 29 -2.17 -7.75 12.99
C TRP A 29 -3.20 -8.17 11.93
N LEU A 30 -3.52 -9.46 11.87
CA LEU A 30 -4.59 -9.98 11.04
C LEU A 30 -5.97 -9.50 11.51
N LEU A 31 -6.19 -9.49 12.83
CA LEU A 31 -7.41 -8.97 13.41
C LEU A 31 -7.61 -7.49 13.06
N ALA A 32 -6.55 -6.69 13.14
CA ALA A 32 -6.57 -5.28 12.74
C ALA A 32 -6.94 -5.12 11.25
N ALA A 33 -6.40 -5.95 10.36
CA ALA A 33 -6.78 -5.93 8.94
C ALA A 33 -8.25 -6.29 8.72
N VAL A 34 -8.79 -7.28 9.45
CA VAL A 34 -10.21 -7.65 9.38
C VAL A 34 -11.09 -6.52 9.90
N PHE A 35 -10.73 -5.89 11.03
CA PHE A 35 -11.45 -4.72 11.54
C PHE A 35 -11.42 -3.55 10.54
N CYS A 36 -10.26 -3.26 9.95
CA CYS A 36 -10.15 -2.24 8.91
C CYS A 36 -10.99 -2.57 7.68
N TRP A 37 -11.10 -3.86 7.30
CA TRP A 37 -11.96 -4.28 6.19
C TRP A 37 -13.43 -4.05 6.51
N LEU A 38 -13.89 -4.45 7.70
CA LEU A 38 -15.27 -4.22 8.12
C LEU A 38 -15.60 -2.73 8.23
N LEU A 39 -14.69 -1.92 8.78
CA LEU A 39 -14.84 -0.46 8.87
C LEU A 39 -14.87 0.20 7.49
N ALA A 40 -13.98 -0.20 6.58
CA ALA A 40 -13.97 0.34 5.23
C ALA A 40 -15.24 -0.07 4.46
N GLY A 41 -15.70 -1.31 4.63
CA GLY A 41 -16.95 -1.80 4.07
C GLY A 41 -18.19 -1.10 4.62
N SER A 42 -18.24 -0.84 5.92
CA SER A 42 -19.36 -0.11 6.53
C SER A 42 -19.37 1.38 6.14
N ALA A 43 -18.20 2.02 6.09
CA ALA A 43 -18.06 3.38 5.57
C ALA A 43 -18.44 3.46 4.09
N GLY A 44 -18.06 2.45 3.29
CA GLY A 44 -18.47 2.32 1.89
C GLY A 44 -19.98 2.19 1.74
N ALA A 45 -20.61 1.38 2.59
CA ALA A 45 -22.05 1.18 2.58
C ALA A 45 -22.82 2.45 2.99
N TRP A 46 -22.23 3.30 3.84
CA TRP A 46 -22.78 4.60 4.18
C TRP A 46 -22.62 5.62 3.03
N LEU A 47 -21.50 5.59 2.31
CA LEU A 47 -21.24 6.49 1.17
C LEU A 47 -22.10 6.16 -0.06
N LEU A 48 -22.18 4.87 -0.42
CA LEU A 48 -22.89 4.36 -1.60
C LEU A 48 -23.68 3.10 -1.20
N PRO A 49 -24.86 3.28 -0.57
CA PRO A 49 -25.69 2.17 -0.12
C PRO A 49 -26.09 1.29 -1.30
N GLY A 50 -25.87 -0.02 -1.15
CA GLY A 50 -26.20 -1.04 -2.16
C GLY A 50 -25.07 -1.44 -3.10
N PHE A 51 -24.07 -0.57 -3.35
CA PHE A 51 -22.93 -0.88 -4.22
C PHE A 51 -21.67 -1.29 -3.46
N LEU A 52 -21.36 -0.60 -2.36
CA LEU A 52 -20.13 -0.78 -1.59
C LEU A 52 -20.41 -1.48 -0.25
N SER A 53 -20.83 -2.74 -0.30
CA SER A 53 -20.94 -3.60 0.88
C SER A 53 -19.57 -4.16 1.29
N PRO A 54 -19.30 -4.49 2.57
CA PRO A 54 -18.07 -5.17 3.00
C PRO A 54 -17.77 -6.44 2.20
N PHE A 55 -18.82 -7.15 1.78
CA PHE A 55 -18.73 -8.39 1.00
C PHE A 55 -18.87 -8.18 -0.51
N SER A 56 -18.87 -6.92 -0.98
CA SER A 56 -18.90 -6.65 -2.41
C SER A 56 -17.62 -7.10 -3.08
N VAL A 57 -17.73 -7.49 -4.35
CA VAL A 57 -16.59 -7.87 -5.18
C VAL A 57 -15.54 -6.75 -5.22
N PHE A 58 -15.96 -5.48 -5.23
CA PHE A 58 -15.06 -4.34 -5.20
C PHE A 58 -14.07 -4.37 -4.01
N PHE A 59 -14.54 -4.63 -2.78
CA PHE A 59 -13.66 -4.71 -1.62
C PHE A 59 -12.70 -5.90 -1.66
N LEU A 60 -13.10 -6.99 -2.32
CA LEU A 60 -12.24 -8.17 -2.50
C LEU A 60 -11.05 -7.87 -3.44
N TYR A 61 -11.26 -7.03 -4.45
CA TYR A 61 -10.19 -6.58 -5.37
C TYR A 61 -9.31 -5.46 -4.78
N MET A 62 -9.68 -4.92 -3.61
CA MET A 62 -8.99 -3.78 -2.99
C MET A 62 -8.36 -4.13 -1.64
N PRO A 63 -7.47 -5.14 -1.56
CA PRO A 63 -6.88 -5.55 -0.29
C PRO A 63 -6.06 -4.46 0.39
N GLN A 64 -5.50 -3.55 -0.41
CA GLN A 64 -4.73 -2.39 0.04
C GLN A 64 -5.48 -1.44 1.00
N VAL A 65 -6.81 -1.30 0.85
CA VAL A 65 -7.60 -0.32 1.63
C VAL A 65 -7.61 -0.67 3.11
N TYR A 66 -7.57 -1.96 3.43
CA TYR A 66 -7.59 -2.45 4.82
C TYR A 66 -6.25 -3.00 5.30
N ILE A 67 -5.39 -3.49 4.40
CA ILE A 67 -4.04 -3.96 4.77
C ILE A 67 -3.11 -2.79 5.10
N ALA A 68 -3.16 -1.68 4.37
CA ALA A 68 -2.31 -0.53 4.63
C ALA A 68 -2.48 0.09 6.03
N PRO A 69 -3.70 0.39 6.53
CA PRO A 69 -3.88 0.89 7.88
C PRO A 69 -3.47 -0.15 8.94
N ALA A 70 -3.69 -1.45 8.69
CA ALA A 70 -3.23 -2.50 9.59
C ALA A 70 -1.69 -2.56 9.66
N CYS A 71 -0.99 -2.40 8.53
CA CYS A 71 0.46 -2.28 8.47
C CYS A 71 0.98 -1.06 9.25
N LEU A 72 0.27 0.08 9.19
CA LEU A 72 0.62 1.26 9.97
C LEU A 72 0.51 0.99 11.48
N LEU A 73 -0.60 0.39 11.91
CA LEU A 73 -0.79 0.01 13.32
C LEU A 73 0.29 -0.98 13.79
N PHE A 74 0.66 -1.94 12.94
CA PHE A 74 1.75 -2.87 13.25
C PHE A 74 3.08 -2.13 13.49
N LEU A 75 3.47 -1.20 12.61
CA LEU A 75 4.71 -0.44 12.80
C LEU A 75 4.67 0.46 14.04
N LEU A 76 3.53 1.07 14.34
CA LEU A 76 3.36 1.97 15.49
C LEU A 76 3.38 1.22 16.82
N LEU A 77 2.69 0.08 16.91
CA LEU A 77 2.57 -0.68 18.16
C LEU A 77 3.83 -1.49 18.49
N TYR A 78 4.61 -1.86 17.48
CA TYR A 78 5.70 -2.81 17.63
C TYR A 78 7.08 -2.26 17.24
N GLY A 79 7.15 -1.07 16.65
CA GLY A 79 8.41 -0.37 16.40
C GLY A 79 9.02 0.14 17.70
N ARG A 80 10.18 -0.39 18.09
CA ARG A 80 10.98 0.15 19.21
C ARG A 80 12.12 1.00 18.69
N SER A 81 12.15 2.27 19.12
CA SER A 81 13.24 3.18 18.77
C SER A 81 14.56 2.68 19.36
N THR A 82 15.59 2.60 18.53
CA THR A 82 16.97 2.36 18.97
C THR A 82 17.73 3.69 19.06
N ALA A 83 18.83 3.70 19.80
CA ALA A 83 19.67 4.90 19.98
C ALA A 83 20.20 5.50 18.66
N GLY A 84 20.18 4.74 17.55
CA GLY A 84 20.54 5.21 16.21
C GLY A 84 19.38 5.73 15.35
N GLY A 85 18.19 5.95 15.93
CA GLY A 85 17.01 6.44 15.19
C GLY A 85 16.38 5.42 14.23
N ALA A 86 16.87 4.18 14.23
CA ALA A 86 16.22 3.05 13.57
C ALA A 86 15.21 2.39 14.54
N TYR A 87 14.04 2.03 14.04
CA TYR A 87 13.06 1.25 14.77
C TYR A 87 13.36 -0.24 14.53
N CYS A 88 13.76 -0.94 15.58
CA CYS A 88 14.05 -2.37 15.50
C CYS A 88 12.95 -3.17 16.14
N GLU A 89 12.57 -4.26 15.48
CA GLU A 89 11.79 -5.30 16.11
C GLU A 89 12.68 -6.54 16.32
N THR A 90 13.19 -6.69 17.54
CA THR A 90 14.27 -7.64 17.88
C THR A 90 13.87 -9.11 17.91
N ALA A 91 12.70 -9.49 17.40
CA ALA A 91 12.22 -10.88 17.43
C ALA A 91 11.51 -11.34 16.13
N VAL A 92 11.44 -10.49 15.11
CA VAL A 92 10.68 -10.78 13.90
C VAL A 92 11.63 -10.91 12.70
N ARG A 93 11.36 -11.89 11.84
CA ARG A 93 12.08 -12.06 10.57
C ARG A 93 11.94 -10.78 9.70
N PRO A 94 12.76 -10.54 8.66
CA PRO A 94 12.76 -9.26 7.93
C PRO A 94 11.49 -8.98 7.10
N LEU A 95 10.78 -10.01 6.65
CA LEU A 95 9.69 -9.88 5.68
C LEU A 95 8.50 -9.05 6.20
N PRO A 96 7.97 -9.25 7.43
CA PRO A 96 6.85 -8.46 7.95
C PRO A 96 7.15 -6.97 8.05
N VAL A 97 8.38 -6.60 8.46
CA VAL A 97 8.82 -5.21 8.57
C VAL A 97 8.98 -4.59 7.18
N LEU A 98 9.56 -5.32 6.23
CA LEU A 98 9.68 -4.88 4.83
C LEU A 98 8.31 -4.68 4.18
N PHE A 99 7.40 -5.63 4.37
CA PHE A 99 6.05 -5.57 3.83
C PHE A 99 5.28 -4.38 4.44
N ALA A 100 5.27 -4.25 5.76
CA ALA A 100 4.53 -3.18 6.43
C ALA A 100 5.07 -1.79 6.06
N SER A 101 6.39 -1.59 6.06
CA SER A 101 7.00 -0.29 5.73
C SER A 101 6.77 0.13 4.28
N SER A 102 6.92 -0.80 3.32
CA SER A 102 6.63 -0.53 1.90
C SER A 102 5.13 -0.29 1.66
N CYS A 103 4.25 -1.05 2.32
CA CYS A 103 2.81 -0.89 2.21
C CYS A 103 2.36 0.48 2.72
N VAL A 104 2.88 0.92 3.87
CA VAL A 104 2.59 2.25 4.43
C VAL A 104 3.16 3.36 3.55
N ALA A 105 4.39 3.21 3.04
CA ALA A 105 4.99 4.20 2.14
C ALA A 105 4.15 4.40 0.87
N MET A 106 3.71 3.28 0.25
CA MET A 106 2.88 3.31 -0.95
C MET A 106 1.47 3.85 -0.70
N ALA A 107 0.85 3.51 0.43
CA ALA A 107 -0.45 4.05 0.81
C ALA A 107 -0.40 5.55 1.10
N LEU A 108 0.65 6.02 1.79
CA LEU A 108 0.88 7.44 2.05
C LEU A 108 1.17 8.21 0.76
N SER A 109 1.98 7.67 -0.15
CA SER A 109 2.21 8.30 -1.45
C SER A 109 0.90 8.46 -2.22
N HIS A 110 0.07 7.41 -2.23
CA HIS A 110 -1.20 7.43 -2.93
C HIS A 110 -2.18 8.43 -2.31
N ALA A 111 -2.29 8.45 -0.98
CA ALA A 111 -3.12 9.41 -0.26
C ALA A 111 -2.66 10.84 -0.51
N LEU A 112 -1.34 11.10 -0.55
CA LEU A 112 -0.80 12.42 -0.84
C LEU A 112 -1.09 12.86 -2.28
N VAL A 113 -0.96 11.97 -3.26
CA VAL A 113 -1.31 12.28 -4.66
C VAL A 113 -2.80 12.59 -4.80
N LEU A 114 -3.68 11.81 -4.15
CA LEU A 114 -5.11 12.10 -4.13
C LEU A 114 -5.42 13.45 -3.49
N PHE A 115 -4.78 13.75 -2.36
CA PHE A 115 -4.95 15.02 -1.66
C PHE A 115 -4.46 16.21 -2.48
N LEU A 116 -3.28 16.11 -3.09
CA LEU A 116 -2.74 17.15 -3.97
C LEU A 116 -3.61 17.34 -5.22
N ALA A 117 -4.08 16.25 -5.84
CA ALA A 117 -5.00 16.32 -6.98
C ALA A 117 -6.33 16.99 -6.60
N TRP A 118 -6.84 16.71 -5.40
CA TRP A 118 -8.04 17.35 -4.88
C TRP A 118 -7.84 18.86 -4.63
N GLN A 119 -6.71 19.24 -4.02
CA GLN A 119 -6.42 20.65 -3.73
C GLN A 119 -6.09 21.47 -4.99
N ALA A 120 -5.36 20.89 -5.95
CA ALA A 120 -4.87 21.61 -7.11
C ALA A 120 -5.99 22.02 -8.08
N TRP A 121 -7.04 21.20 -8.23
CA TRP A 121 -8.06 21.41 -9.27
C TRP A 121 -9.51 21.15 -8.81
N PRO A 122 -10.03 21.94 -7.87
CA PRO A 122 -11.38 21.74 -7.31
C PRO A 122 -12.53 21.83 -8.34
N THR A 123 -12.34 22.50 -9.49
CA THR A 123 -13.41 22.77 -10.49
C THR A 123 -13.12 22.33 -11.93
N GLY A 124 -11.93 21.75 -12.22
CA GLY A 124 -11.49 21.50 -13.61
C GLY A 124 -11.12 20.05 -13.94
N LEU A 125 -9.90 19.64 -13.58
CA LEU A 125 -9.34 18.33 -13.96
C LEU A 125 -9.58 17.22 -12.92
N ALA A 126 -10.00 17.55 -11.69
CA ALA A 126 -10.31 16.57 -10.64
C ALA A 126 -11.33 15.49 -11.05
N PRO A 127 -12.42 15.79 -11.80
CA PRO A 127 -13.36 14.75 -12.25
C PRO A 127 -12.75 13.73 -13.22
N ARG A 128 -11.64 14.05 -13.89
CA ARG A 128 -10.89 13.12 -14.75
C ARG A 128 -9.75 12.41 -14.00
N LEU A 129 -9.11 13.13 -13.07
CA LEU A 129 -7.97 12.61 -12.31
C LEU A 129 -8.37 11.66 -11.20
N LEU A 130 -9.46 11.94 -10.48
CA LEU A 130 -9.93 11.09 -9.38
C LEU A 130 -10.31 9.68 -9.87
N PRO A 131 -11.05 9.51 -11.00
CA PRO A 131 -11.30 8.17 -11.54
C PRO A 131 -10.07 7.53 -12.17
N ALA A 132 -9.12 8.30 -12.70
CA ALA A 132 -7.88 7.76 -13.27
C ALA A 132 -6.90 7.27 -12.18
N LEU A 133 -6.71 8.06 -11.13
CA LEU A 133 -5.96 7.70 -9.92
C LEU A 133 -6.64 6.56 -9.17
N GLY A 134 -7.95 6.65 -9.08
CA GLY A 134 -8.82 5.57 -8.64
C GLY A 134 -8.58 4.33 -9.49
N GLY A 135 -8.66 4.38 -10.82
CA GLY A 135 -8.46 3.22 -11.69
C GLY A 135 -7.06 2.60 -11.63
N LEU A 136 -6.03 3.43 -11.48
CA LEU A 136 -4.64 2.99 -11.37
C LEU A 136 -4.40 2.20 -10.07
N SER A 137 -4.93 2.70 -8.96
CA SER A 137 -4.67 2.09 -7.65
C SER A 137 -5.75 1.09 -7.26
N LEU A 138 -7.01 1.36 -7.59
CA LEU A 138 -8.18 0.57 -7.25
C LEU A 138 -8.52 -0.53 -8.28
N LEU A 139 -8.14 -0.41 -9.56
CA LEU A 139 -8.48 -1.43 -10.59
C LEU A 139 -7.28 -2.21 -11.15
N HIS A 140 -6.03 -1.84 -10.87
CA HIS A 140 -4.84 -2.61 -11.32
C HIS A 140 -4.08 -3.21 -10.12
N PRO A 141 -4.56 -4.33 -9.54
CA PRO A 141 -3.86 -5.02 -8.44
C PRO A 141 -2.46 -5.50 -8.84
N ALA A 142 -2.20 -5.68 -10.14
CA ALA A 142 -0.87 -5.95 -10.67
C ALA A 142 0.13 -4.81 -10.38
N TYR A 143 -0.26 -3.55 -10.61
CA TYR A 143 0.58 -2.39 -10.34
C TYR A 143 0.96 -2.33 -8.85
N TRP A 144 -0.05 -2.50 -7.98
CA TRP A 144 0.15 -2.43 -6.54
C TRP A 144 1.08 -3.54 -6.04
N LEU A 145 0.90 -4.78 -6.53
CA LEU A 145 1.77 -5.90 -6.18
C LEU A 145 3.20 -5.68 -6.69
N SER A 146 3.37 -5.24 -7.93
CA SER A 146 4.70 -4.95 -8.50
C SER A 146 5.43 -3.86 -7.73
N MET A 147 4.74 -2.77 -7.37
CA MET A 147 5.32 -1.70 -6.57
C MET A 147 5.64 -2.14 -5.15
N GLN A 148 4.78 -2.95 -4.53
CA GLN A 148 5.06 -3.54 -3.23
C GLN A 148 6.35 -4.38 -3.26
N ILE A 149 6.50 -5.27 -4.25
CA ILE A 149 7.71 -6.10 -4.40
C ILE A 149 8.95 -5.24 -4.66
N LEU A 150 8.84 -4.24 -5.54
CA LEU A 150 9.94 -3.31 -5.84
C LEU A 150 10.39 -2.55 -4.58
N LEU A 151 9.45 -1.98 -3.82
CA LEU A 151 9.74 -1.25 -2.60
C LEU A 151 10.35 -2.15 -1.52
N MET A 152 9.86 -3.40 -1.40
CA MET A 152 10.46 -4.40 -0.52
C MET A 152 11.90 -4.72 -0.94
N ALA A 153 12.15 -4.91 -2.24
CA ALA A 153 13.48 -5.23 -2.77
C ALA A 153 14.47 -4.08 -2.56
N VAL A 154 14.08 -2.84 -2.90
CA VAL A 154 14.89 -1.63 -2.68
C VAL A 154 15.18 -1.44 -1.20
N SER A 155 14.18 -1.64 -0.34
CA SER A 155 14.34 -1.53 1.11
C SER A 155 15.28 -2.59 1.69
N ALA A 156 15.21 -3.83 1.18
CA ALA A 156 16.10 -4.91 1.59
C ALA A 156 17.54 -4.65 1.12
N LEU A 157 17.71 -4.15 -0.11
CA LEU A 157 19.00 -3.80 -0.67
C LEU A 157 19.65 -2.63 0.09
N HIS A 158 18.87 -1.59 0.41
CA HIS A 158 19.33 -0.47 1.23
C HIS A 158 19.74 -0.92 2.65
N GLY A 159 19.01 -1.87 3.24
CA GLY A 159 19.40 -2.50 4.51
C GLY A 159 20.74 -3.25 4.41
N LYS A 160 20.94 -3.99 3.32
CA LYS A 160 22.19 -4.73 3.05
C LYS A 160 23.39 -3.79 2.88
N PHE A 161 23.24 -2.67 2.18
CA PHE A 161 24.32 -1.69 2.01
C PHE A 161 24.71 -0.98 3.32
N ASN A 162 23.73 -0.68 4.17
CA ASN A 162 23.97 0.01 5.44
C ASN A 162 24.27 -0.93 6.61
N GLY A 163 24.45 -2.23 6.37
CA GLY A 163 24.72 -3.24 7.41
C GLY A 163 23.62 -3.36 8.47
N GLN A 164 22.41 -2.88 8.17
CA GLN A 164 21.30 -2.89 9.12
C GLN A 164 20.63 -4.27 9.13
N PRO A 165 20.20 -4.79 10.30
CA PRO A 165 19.46 -6.04 10.34
C PRO A 165 18.15 -5.85 9.55
N GLY A 166 17.75 -6.85 8.77
CA GLY A 166 16.57 -6.74 7.92
C GLY A 166 15.24 -6.54 8.68
N SER A 167 15.26 -6.71 10.01
CA SER A 167 14.16 -6.42 10.95
C SER A 167 14.17 -4.99 11.50
N ALA A 168 15.18 -4.19 11.17
CA ALA A 168 15.19 -2.76 11.43
C ALA A 168 14.46 -2.02 10.30
N PHE A 169 13.67 -1.01 10.64
CA PHE A 169 13.17 -0.01 9.71
C PHE A 169 13.55 1.39 10.18
N SER A 170 13.67 2.32 9.25
CA SER A 170 13.96 3.73 9.56
C SER A 170 12.96 4.60 8.82
N ILE A 171 12.64 5.77 9.39
CA ILE A 171 11.77 6.77 8.76
C ILE A 171 12.31 7.15 7.38
N HIS A 172 13.63 7.26 7.22
CA HIS A 172 14.27 7.55 5.93
C HIS A 172 13.95 6.51 4.85
N ARG A 173 13.79 5.23 5.22
CA ARG A 173 13.38 4.17 4.28
C ARG A 173 11.93 4.34 3.82
N ILE A 174 11.05 4.74 4.74
CA ILE A 174 9.64 5.04 4.41
C ILE A 174 9.57 6.28 3.52
N GLN A 175 10.36 7.32 3.80
CA GLN A 175 10.45 8.52 2.97
C GLN A 175 10.98 8.22 1.56
N ALA A 176 12.07 7.44 1.45
CA ALA A 176 12.61 7.03 0.16
C ALA A 176 11.59 6.18 -0.64
N GLY A 177 10.91 5.25 0.01
CA GLY A 177 9.84 4.47 -0.61
C GLY A 177 8.66 5.32 -1.06
N LEU A 178 8.28 6.31 -0.24
CA LEU A 178 7.23 7.28 -0.55
C LEU A 178 7.61 8.12 -1.78
N LEU A 179 8.83 8.65 -1.84
CA LEU A 179 9.31 9.42 -2.99
C LEU A 179 9.33 8.59 -4.27
N LEU A 180 9.81 7.34 -4.20
CA LEU A 180 9.82 6.45 -5.35
C LEU A 180 8.41 6.18 -5.87
N ALA A 181 7.47 5.89 -4.96
CA ALA A 181 6.08 5.64 -5.30
C ALA A 181 5.40 6.92 -5.85
N LEU A 182 5.71 8.09 -5.31
CA LEU A 182 5.24 9.38 -5.83
C LEU A 182 5.70 9.61 -7.26
N VAL A 183 6.99 9.41 -7.55
CA VAL A 183 7.54 9.60 -8.91
C VAL A 183 6.86 8.65 -9.90
N ALA A 184 6.67 7.39 -9.51
CA ALA A 184 6.00 6.41 -10.38
C ALA A 184 4.52 6.75 -10.61
N GLN A 185 3.79 7.17 -9.56
CA GLN A 185 2.41 7.61 -9.68
C GLN A 185 2.30 8.88 -10.54
N ALA A 186 3.21 9.84 -10.37
CA ALA A 186 3.27 11.07 -11.18
C ALA A 186 3.58 10.76 -12.66
N ALA A 187 4.51 9.85 -12.94
CA ALA A 187 4.83 9.42 -14.29
C ALA A 187 3.63 8.79 -15.00
N TYR A 188 2.87 7.92 -14.31
CA TYR A 188 1.65 7.35 -14.88
C TYR A 188 0.57 8.40 -15.11
N ILE A 189 0.37 9.33 -14.17
CA ILE A 189 -0.61 10.41 -14.36
C ILE A 189 -0.22 11.25 -15.58
N ALA A 190 1.06 11.54 -15.77
CA ALA A 190 1.55 12.28 -16.92
C ALA A 190 1.25 11.56 -18.25
N THR A 191 1.40 10.23 -18.32
CA THR A 191 1.05 9.48 -19.56
C THR A 191 -0.46 9.47 -19.83
N VAL A 192 -1.29 9.47 -18.79
CA VAL A 192 -2.76 9.55 -18.93
C VAL A 192 -3.23 10.95 -19.35
N ILE A 193 -2.62 12.01 -18.80
CA ILE A 193 -2.95 13.40 -19.15
C ILE A 193 -2.40 13.78 -20.54
N PHE A 194 -1.19 13.33 -20.87
CA PHE A 194 -0.49 13.67 -22.11
C PHE A 194 -0.25 12.43 -23.00
N PRO A 195 -1.30 11.84 -23.59
CA PRO A 195 -1.17 10.65 -24.44
C PRO A 195 -0.39 10.91 -25.75
N ARG A 196 0.03 12.15 -26.05
CA ARG A 196 0.67 12.56 -27.31
C ARG A 196 2.19 12.71 -27.30
N LEU A 197 2.89 12.37 -26.20
CA LEU A 197 4.36 12.51 -26.11
C LEU A 197 5.13 11.20 -26.34
N THR A 198 4.45 10.12 -26.68
CA THR A 198 5.05 8.87 -27.14
C THR A 198 4.62 8.59 -28.58
N LEU A 199 5.38 9.14 -29.51
CA LEU A 199 5.45 8.74 -30.92
C LEU A 199 6.80 8.06 -31.14
#